data_AF-A0A673KZP0-F1
#
_entry.id   AF-A0A673KZP0-F1
#
_cell.length_a   1.000
_cell.length_b   1.000
_cell.length_c   1.000
_cell.angle_alpha   90.00
_cell.angle_beta   90.00
_cell.angle_gamma   90.00
#
_symmetry.space_group_name_H-M   'P 1'
#
loop_
_entity.id
_entity.type
_entity.pdbx_description
1 polymer ?
#
loop_
_entity_poly.entity_id
_entity_poly.type
_entity_poly.pdbx_seq_one_letter_code
_entity_poly.pdbx_strand_id
1 'polypeptide(L)'
;MSLSSFLSADAIDSALKDCQAPDSFNPKKFFQLCGLTKKSPQEVKNVFNILDNDASGFIEEDELKFFLQRFSPGARVLTDKETKGFLSAADDDSDGKIGEDEFQAMVLS
;
A
#
# COMPACT_ATOMS: atom_id res chain seq x y z
N MET A 1 2.32 -6.17 -14.83
CA MET A 1 1.90 -4.76 -15.02
C MET A 1 2.49 -3.95 -13.87
N SER A 2 2.95 -2.72 -14.09
CA SER A 2 3.56 -1.90 -13.03
C SER A 2 2.52 -0.95 -12.45
N LEU A 3 2.58 -0.64 -11.15
CA LEU A 3 1.69 0.34 -10.52
C LEU A 3 1.76 1.74 -11.18
N SER A 4 2.88 2.04 -11.83
CA SER A 4 3.09 3.24 -12.65
C SER A 4 2.15 3.39 -13.84
N SER A 5 1.43 2.34 -14.26
CA SER A 5 0.38 2.46 -15.29
C SER A 5 -0.95 2.98 -14.76
N PHE A 6 -1.17 2.93 -13.44
CA PHE A 6 -2.40 3.39 -12.78
C PHE A 6 -2.20 4.72 -12.04
N LEU A 7 -0.98 4.94 -11.55
CA LEU A 7 -0.59 6.08 -10.72
C LEU A 7 0.53 6.85 -11.40
N SER A 8 0.54 8.18 -11.20
CA SER A 8 1.66 8.99 -11.69
C SER A 8 2.92 8.72 -10.87
N ALA A 9 4.06 8.59 -11.56
CA ALA A 9 5.36 8.49 -10.90
C ALA A 9 5.61 9.68 -9.95
N ASP A 10 5.25 10.91 -10.34
CA ASP A 10 5.38 12.09 -9.50
C ASP A 10 4.57 11.99 -8.18
N ALA A 11 3.39 11.37 -8.24
CA ALA A 11 2.53 11.20 -7.08
C ALA A 11 3.10 10.15 -6.11
N ILE A 12 3.66 9.07 -6.66
CA ILE A 12 4.40 8.05 -5.90
C ILE A 12 5.64 8.67 -5.26
N ASP A 13 6.45 9.41 -6.00
CA ASP A 13 7.66 10.09 -5.49
C ASP A 13 7.33 11.08 -4.38
N SER A 14 6.24 11.83 -4.53
CA SER A 14 5.78 12.76 -3.49
C SER A 14 5.34 12.02 -2.22
N ALA A 15 4.60 10.91 -2.37
CA ALA A 15 4.19 10.08 -1.25
C ALA A 15 5.40 9.43 -0.55
N LEU A 16 6.38 8.96 -1.32
CA LEU A 16 7.63 8.37 -0.81
C LEU A 16 8.47 9.40 -0.04
N LYS A 17 8.56 10.63 -0.54
CA LYS A 17 9.25 11.74 0.14
C LYS A 17 8.61 12.07 1.49
N ASP A 18 7.28 12.03 1.58
CA ASP A 18 6.56 12.31 2.81
C ASP A 18 6.82 11.22 3.88
N CYS A 19 7.02 9.97 3.48
CA CYS A 19 7.36 8.85 4.38
C CYS A 19 8.87 8.53 4.47
N GLN A 20 9.76 9.45 4.09
CA GLN A 20 11.21 9.25 4.23
C GLN A 20 11.67 9.20 5.69
N ALA A 21 10.94 9.84 6.60
CA ALA A 21 11.27 9.79 8.02
C ALA A 21 10.99 8.39 8.60
N PRO A 22 11.86 7.87 9.49
CA PRO A 22 11.64 6.58 10.15
C PRO A 22 10.40 6.65 11.05
N ASP A 23 9.63 5.56 11.07
CA ASP A 23 8.36 5.45 11.80
C ASP A 23 7.29 6.49 11.40
N SER A 24 7.44 7.12 10.23
CA SER A 24 6.52 8.15 9.71
C SER A 24 5.66 7.66 8.54
N PHE A 25 5.80 6.40 8.12
CA PHE A 25 4.95 5.85 7.09
C PHE A 25 3.50 5.78 7.55
N ASN A 26 2.60 6.44 6.82
CA ASN A 26 1.16 6.37 7.05
C ASN A 26 0.48 5.88 5.76
N PRO A 27 -0.13 4.68 5.77
CA PRO A 27 -0.73 4.09 4.57
C PRO A 27 -1.88 4.93 4.02
N LYS A 28 -2.79 5.41 4.88
CA LYS A 28 -3.93 6.26 4.45
C LYS A 28 -3.44 7.53 3.76
N LYS A 29 -2.46 8.21 4.34
CA LYS A 29 -1.86 9.42 3.75
C LYS A 29 -1.11 9.10 2.45
N PHE A 30 -0.39 7.97 2.40
CA PHE A 30 0.31 7.52 1.19
C PHE A 30 -0.67 7.28 0.03
N PHE A 31 -1.78 6.57 0.28
CA PHE A 31 -2.82 6.35 -0.72
C PHE A 31 -3.49 7.63 -1.19
N GLN A 32 -3.65 8.60 -0.28
CA GLN A 32 -4.18 9.92 -0.61
C GLN A 32 -3.21 10.73 -1.49
N LEU A 33 -1.91 10.68 -1.19
CA LEU A 33 -0.87 11.38 -1.95
C LEU A 33 -0.62 10.76 -3.32
N CYS A 34 -0.59 9.44 -3.43
CA CYS A 34 -0.47 8.77 -4.72
C CYS A 34 -1.75 8.87 -5.55
N GLY A 35 -2.86 9.30 -4.93
CA GLY A 35 -4.14 9.55 -5.58
C GLY A 35 -5.00 8.30 -5.76
N LEU A 36 -4.66 7.19 -5.11
CA LEU A 36 -5.44 5.94 -5.13
C LEU A 36 -6.85 6.16 -4.55
N THR A 37 -6.98 7.03 -3.54
CA THR A 37 -8.27 7.35 -2.89
C THR A 37 -9.30 7.96 -3.85
N LYS A 38 -8.85 8.51 -4.99
CA LYS A 38 -9.71 9.11 -6.03
C LYS A 38 -9.96 8.17 -7.21
N LYS A 39 -9.41 6.96 -7.16
CA LYS A 39 -9.55 5.96 -8.22
C LYS A 39 -10.81 5.13 -8.03
N SER A 40 -11.22 4.46 -9.10
CA SER A 40 -12.35 3.54 -9.06
C SER A 40 -12.01 2.29 -8.22
N PRO A 41 -12.99 1.64 -7.57
CA PRO A 41 -12.75 0.40 -6.83
C PRO A 41 -12.05 -0.68 -7.67
N GLN A 42 -12.33 -0.70 -8.98
CA GLN A 42 -11.70 -1.62 -9.91
C GLN A 42 -10.21 -1.32 -10.16
N GLU A 43 -9.81 -0.05 -10.17
CA GLU A 43 -8.39 0.32 -10.19
C GLU A 43 -7.70 -0.01 -8.86
N VAL A 44 -8.38 0.20 -7.73
CA VAL A 44 -7.87 -0.18 -6.40
C VAL A 44 -7.64 -1.70 -6.33
N LYS A 45 -8.59 -2.50 -6.83
CA LYS A 45 -8.46 -3.96 -6.97
C LYS A 45 -7.30 -4.36 -7.88
N ASN A 46 -7.10 -3.66 -9.00
CA ASN A 46 -5.95 -3.92 -9.88
C ASN A 46 -4.62 -3.62 -9.17
N VAL A 47 -4.57 -2.55 -8.37
CA VAL A 47 -3.40 -2.23 -7.54
C VAL A 47 -3.16 -3.32 -6.50
N PHE A 48 -4.22 -3.76 -5.80
CA PHE A 48 -4.16 -4.86 -4.84
C PHE A 48 -3.56 -6.13 -5.47
N ASN A 49 -4.06 -6.54 -6.64
CA ASN A 49 -3.55 -7.71 -7.37
C ASN A 49 -2.10 -7.58 -7.87
N ILE A 50 -1.54 -6.36 -7.93
CA ILE A 50 -0.13 -6.13 -8.29
C ILE A 50 0.75 -6.15 -7.02
N LEU A 51 0.17 -5.79 -5.88
CA LEU A 51 0.82 -5.82 -4.58
C LEU A 51 0.91 -7.24 -4.03
N ASP A 52 -0.21 -7.97 -4.10
CA ASP A 52 -0.32 -9.40 -3.84
C ASP A 52 0.55 -10.16 -4.85
N ASN A 53 1.70 -10.64 -4.38
CA ASN A 53 2.72 -11.22 -5.25
C ASN A 53 2.48 -12.70 -5.49
N ASP A 54 1.93 -13.39 -4.49
CA ASP A 54 1.62 -14.81 -4.57
C ASP A 54 0.21 -15.09 -5.11
N ALA A 55 -0.57 -14.02 -5.35
CA ALA A 55 -1.96 -14.09 -5.78
C ALA A 55 -2.83 -14.90 -4.79
N SER A 56 -2.49 -14.83 -3.50
CA SER A 56 -3.24 -15.50 -2.43
C SER A 56 -4.60 -14.84 -2.17
N GLY A 57 -4.79 -13.60 -2.61
CA GLY A 57 -5.95 -12.77 -2.32
C GLY A 57 -5.80 -11.93 -1.04
N PHE A 58 -4.63 -11.96 -0.41
CA PHE A 58 -4.34 -11.29 0.86
C PHE A 58 -2.92 -10.70 0.83
N ILE A 59 -2.72 -9.52 1.41
CA ILE A 59 -1.36 -8.95 1.56
C ILE A 59 -0.85 -9.29 2.96
N GLU A 60 0.22 -10.07 3.02
CA GLU A 60 0.83 -10.52 4.28
C GLU A 60 1.89 -9.54 4.81
N GLU A 61 2.26 -9.66 6.10
CA GLU A 61 3.29 -8.81 6.73
C GLU A 61 4.60 -8.77 5.91
N ASP A 62 5.04 -9.92 5.39
CA ASP A 62 6.26 -10.02 4.60
C ASP A 62 6.16 -9.26 3.27
N GLU A 63 4.99 -9.23 2.65
CA GLU A 63 4.74 -8.47 1.42
C GLU A 63 4.60 -6.98 1.70
N LEU A 64 3.97 -6.61 2.82
CA LEU A 64 3.89 -5.24 3.29
C LEU A 64 5.28 -4.62 3.49
N LYS A 65 6.27 -5.38 3.98
CA LYS A 65 7.65 -4.88 4.15
C LYS A 65 8.24 -4.33 2.86
N PHE A 66 7.91 -4.98 1.73
CA PHE A 66 8.33 -4.59 0.40
C PHE A 66 7.29 -3.73 -0.35
N PHE A 67 6.21 -3.32 0.31
CA PHE A 67 5.12 -2.54 -0.29
C PHE A 67 5.63 -1.32 -1.05
N LEU A 68 6.49 -0.50 -0.43
CA LEU A 68 7.05 0.70 -1.06
C LEU A 68 7.87 0.39 -2.33
N GLN A 69 8.56 -0.75 -2.36
CA GLN A 69 9.36 -1.18 -3.51
C GLN A 69 8.50 -1.59 -4.71
N ARG A 70 7.23 -1.95 -4.47
CA ARG A 70 6.26 -2.21 -5.55
C ARG A 70 5.93 -0.96 -6.34
N PHE A 71 5.89 0.19 -5.67
CA PHE A 71 5.60 1.48 -6.30
C PHE A 71 6.84 2.09 -6.97
N SER A 72 8.00 2.00 -6.33
CA SER A 72 9.25 2.52 -6.89
C SER A 72 10.42 1.56 -6.67
N PRO A 73 11.04 1.04 -7.74
CA PRO A 73 12.24 0.20 -7.65
C PRO A 73 13.41 1.05 -7.14
N GLY A 74 13.61 1.08 -5.83
CA GLY A 74 14.57 1.94 -5.14
C GLY A 74 14.05 2.54 -3.83
N ALA A 75 12.76 2.37 -3.51
CA ALA A 75 12.21 2.79 -2.23
C ALA A 75 12.78 1.97 -1.06
N ARG A 76 12.77 2.58 0.13
CA ARG A 76 13.12 1.89 1.37
C ARG A 76 12.09 0.81 1.70
N VAL A 77 12.51 -0.20 2.45
CA VAL A 77 11.59 -1.16 3.08
C VAL A 77 10.93 -0.51 4.31
N LEU A 78 9.71 -0.94 4.62
CA LEU A 78 9.06 -0.56 5.87
C LEU A 78 9.77 -1.24 7.04
N THR A 79 9.86 -0.56 8.18
CA THR A 79 10.34 -1.19 9.42
C THR A 79 9.28 -2.14 9.97
N ASP A 80 9.65 -3.09 10.84
CA ASP A 80 8.66 -3.98 11.47
C ASP A 80 7.58 -3.21 12.23
N LYS A 81 7.92 -2.06 12.81
CA LYS A 81 6.94 -1.17 13.47
C LYS A 81 5.95 -0.57 12.48
N GLU A 82 6.44 -0.04 11.36
CA GLU A 82 5.60 0.55 10.31
C GLU A 82 4.73 -0.51 9.66
N THR A 83 5.29 -1.70 9.42
CA THR A 83 4.60 -2.84 8.84
C THR A 83 3.47 -3.31 9.76
N LYS A 84 3.74 -3.49 11.06
CA LYS A 84 2.69 -3.84 12.03
C LYS A 84 1.66 -2.74 12.23
N GLY A 85 2.09 -1.48 12.24
CA GLY A 85 1.18 -0.34 12.34
C GLY A 85 0.30 -0.20 11.10
N PHE A 86 0.83 -0.53 9.92
CA PHE A 86 0.06 -0.58 8.68
C PHE A 86 -0.91 -1.75 8.71
N LEU A 87 -0.44 -2.97 8.97
CA LEU A 87 -1.28 -4.16 9.11
C LEU A 87 -2.43 -3.90 10.07
N SER A 88 -2.14 -3.49 11.31
CA SER A 88 -3.16 -3.21 12.33
C SER A 88 -4.11 -2.05 11.99
N ALA A 89 -3.77 -1.19 11.03
CA ALA A 89 -4.64 -0.10 10.59
C ALA A 89 -5.54 -0.50 9.40
N ALA A 90 -5.27 -1.65 8.79
CA ALA A 90 -5.97 -2.17 7.62
C ALA A 90 -6.71 -3.48 7.92
N ASP A 91 -6.11 -4.34 8.73
CA ASP A 91 -6.61 -5.60 9.27
C ASP A 91 -7.70 -5.31 10.32
N ASP A 92 -8.97 -5.31 9.87
CA ASP A 92 -10.14 -5.08 10.71
C ASP A 92 -10.64 -6.40 11.33
N ASP A 93 -10.40 -7.54 10.67
CA ASP A 93 -10.81 -8.86 11.14
C ASP A 93 -9.78 -9.58 12.03
N SER A 94 -8.58 -8.99 12.17
CA SER A 94 -7.45 -9.49 12.95
C SER A 94 -6.93 -10.85 12.49
N ASP A 95 -7.01 -11.15 11.18
CA ASP A 95 -6.47 -12.38 10.60
C ASP A 95 -4.95 -12.32 10.35
N GLY A 96 -4.34 -11.14 10.52
CA GLY A 96 -2.92 -10.89 10.34
C GLY A 96 -2.53 -10.66 8.88
N LYS A 97 -3.49 -10.41 8.00
CA LYS A 97 -3.33 -10.10 6.57
C LYS A 97 -4.26 -8.95 6.20
N ILE A 98 -4.15 -8.46 4.96
CA ILE A 98 -5.07 -7.44 4.43
C ILE A 98 -5.81 -8.03 3.24
N GLY A 99 -7.12 -8.22 3.39
CA GLY A 99 -8.00 -8.65 2.31
C GLY A 99 -8.28 -7.55 1.28
N GLU A 100 -8.83 -7.95 0.13
CA GLU A 100 -9.21 -7.01 -0.93
C GLU A 100 -10.22 -5.96 -0.44
N ASP A 101 -11.22 -6.39 0.32
CA ASP A 101 -12.29 -5.54 0.84
C ASP A 101 -11.76 -4.54 1.89
N GLU A 102 -10.86 -4.99 2.76
CA GLU A 102 -10.19 -4.17 3.78
C GLU A 102 -9.27 -3.14 3.15
N PHE A 103 -8.50 -3.56 2.13
CA PHE A 103 -7.66 -2.65 1.36
C PHE A 103 -8.50 -1.57 0.68
N GLN A 104 -9.61 -1.95 0.05
CA GLN A 104 -10.55 -1.00 -0.56
C GLN A 104 -11.15 -0.06 0.48
N ALA A 105 -11.60 -0.58 1.62
CA ALA A 105 -12.17 0.23 2.69
C ALA A 105 -11.15 1.25 3.20
N MET A 106 -9.91 0.82 3.47
CA MET A 106 -8.84 1.71 3.92
C MET A 106 -8.49 2.78 2.88
N VAL A 107 -8.45 2.42 1.59
CA VAL A 107 -8.08 3.34 0.50
C VAL A 107 -9.21 4.30 0.15
N LEU A 108 -10.47 3.89 0.27
CA LEU A 108 -11.64 4.71 -0.07
C LEU A 108 -12.25 5.43 1.14
N SER A 109 -11.70 5.22 2.34
CA SER A 109 -12.14 5.85 3.60
C SER A 109 -11.76 7.33 3.73
#